data_AF-A0A7W9WQG4-F1
#
_entry.id   AF-A0A7W9WQG4-F1
#
_cell.length_a   1.000
_cell.length_b   1.000
_cell.length_c   1.000
_cell.angle_alpha   90.00
_cell.angle_beta   90.00
_cell.angle_gamma   90.00
#
_symmetry.space_group_name_H-M   'P 1'
#
loop_
_entity.id
_entity.type
_entity.pdbx_description
1 polymer ?
#
loop_
_entity_poly.entity_id
_entity_poly.type
_entity_poly.pdbx_seq_one_letter_code
_entity_poly.pdbx_strand_id
1 'polypeptide(L)'
;MSMRIRWMSGRVAQDIQSLDRQALDITVNNASMMSSFTNVVTLSREQTGILAGLRASMDALARSVETVVQSAEVTRDGVDSMHALARRGDELLGQTTARLAALARSADSLSDRFREVVRRTQEIEGILGLIQHVAMQTNLLSLNAAVEAARAGEQGRGFGVVADEVRKLAARTDEATVQIREMISAISASTAEAGGFLDTVLTDIQAGVDHAQEAGQALTDISQHSSRTLEASGQMTEAARTQSGLSHRIGQDIESLSASARQSVEWVGKSNVDLRLVQGQIGQLKRGTAQLLPGRRELDVLTTCAEEMRACNILIKNADSHEEIKPVIERIGEIDQLMDETWARYLRRSGDPAARERFAEALRNYRVVRGEILDLARRGRFEAVREKITAQGRPAYGAIKQALTGLEEAERGGRKTRGRRPAAGVHALK
;
A
#
# COMPACT_ATOMS: atom_id res chain seq x y z
N MET A 1 -32.04 -82.64 0.57
CA MET A 1 -32.15 -81.54 1.54
C MET A 1 -30.79 -81.00 2.02
N SER A 2 -29.81 -81.85 2.30
CA SER A 2 -28.49 -81.46 2.85
C SER A 2 -27.60 -80.61 1.94
N MET A 3 -27.72 -80.72 0.61
CA MET A 3 -26.93 -79.95 -0.36
C MET A 3 -27.42 -78.50 -0.51
N ARG A 4 -28.75 -78.28 -0.44
CA ARG A 4 -29.38 -76.95 -0.52
C ARG A 4 -29.09 -76.11 0.72
N ILE A 5 -29.11 -76.72 1.91
CA ILE A 5 -28.74 -76.08 3.18
C ILE A 5 -27.25 -75.69 3.19
N ARG A 6 -26.36 -76.54 2.68
CA ARG A 6 -24.93 -76.24 2.58
C ARG A 6 -24.63 -75.11 1.60
N TRP A 7 -25.32 -75.08 0.46
CA TRP A 7 -25.20 -74.00 -0.53
C TRP A 7 -25.75 -72.66 0.01
N MET A 8 -26.92 -72.68 0.66
CA MET A 8 -27.49 -71.49 1.31
C MET A 8 -26.59 -70.97 2.44
N SER A 9 -26.03 -71.86 3.27
CA SER A 9 -25.08 -71.50 4.33
C SER A 9 -23.78 -70.90 3.76
N GLY A 10 -23.26 -71.44 2.65
CA GLY A 10 -22.10 -70.88 1.95
C GLY A 10 -22.36 -69.48 1.38
N ARG A 11 -23.54 -69.25 0.78
CA ARG A 11 -23.92 -67.94 0.24
C ARG A 11 -24.13 -66.90 1.35
N VAL A 12 -24.81 -67.27 2.43
CA VAL A 12 -24.98 -66.40 3.61
C VAL A 12 -23.62 -66.05 4.23
N ALA A 13 -22.69 -67.00 4.30
CA ALA A 13 -21.35 -66.72 4.80
C ALA A 13 -20.58 -65.74 3.89
N GLN A 14 -20.71 -65.85 2.57
CA GLN A 14 -20.13 -64.90 1.62
C GLN A 14 -20.74 -63.50 1.74
N ASP A 15 -22.07 -63.41 1.90
CA ASP A 15 -22.76 -62.14 2.06
C ASP A 15 -22.35 -61.43 3.37
N ILE A 16 -22.24 -62.18 4.48
CA ILE A 16 -21.75 -61.62 5.76
C ILE A 16 -20.29 -61.19 5.66
N GLN A 17 -19.43 -61.92 4.94
CA GLN A 17 -18.04 -61.49 4.69
C GLN A 17 -17.98 -60.22 3.84
N SER A 18 -18.88 -60.07 2.86
CA SER A 18 -19.00 -58.84 2.07
C SER A 18 -19.43 -57.66 2.94
N LEU A 19 -20.44 -57.85 3.81
CA LEU A 19 -20.89 -56.82 4.76
C LEU A 19 -19.77 -56.39 5.72
N ASP A 20 -18.95 -57.33 6.18
CA ASP A 20 -17.84 -57.04 7.07
C ASP A 20 -16.74 -56.19 6.42
N ARG A 21 -16.43 -56.47 5.14
CA ARG A 21 -15.52 -55.65 4.34
C ARG A 21 -16.09 -54.25 4.11
N GLN A 22 -17.36 -54.14 3.73
CA GLN A 22 -18.03 -52.84 3.56
C GLN A 22 -18.03 -52.04 4.87
N ALA A 23 -18.29 -52.68 6.01
CA ALA A 23 -18.22 -52.06 7.33
C ALA A 23 -16.80 -51.54 7.65
N LEU A 24 -15.76 -52.30 7.29
CA LEU A 24 -14.37 -51.84 7.44
C LEU A 24 -14.07 -50.62 6.56
N ASP A 25 -14.47 -50.65 5.29
CA ASP A 25 -14.27 -49.54 4.35
C ASP A 25 -14.94 -48.25 4.83
N ILE A 26 -16.19 -48.34 5.34
CA ILE A 26 -16.88 -47.17 5.90
C ILE A 26 -16.15 -46.66 7.15
N THR A 27 -15.64 -47.56 8.00
CA THR A 27 -14.88 -47.15 9.20
C THR A 27 -13.63 -46.34 8.82
N VAL A 28 -12.88 -46.82 7.82
CA VAL A 28 -11.67 -46.14 7.32
C VAL A 28 -12.01 -44.81 6.65
N ASN A 29 -13.07 -44.77 5.83
CA ASN A 29 -13.52 -43.55 5.16
C ASN A 29 -13.98 -42.49 6.16
N ASN A 30 -14.79 -42.87 7.16
CA ASN A 30 -15.24 -41.94 8.22
C ASN A 30 -14.05 -41.37 8.98
N ALA A 31 -13.07 -42.21 9.32
CA ALA A 31 -11.87 -41.75 10.01
C ALA A 31 -11.06 -40.74 9.16
N SER A 32 -10.96 -40.97 7.85
CA SER A 32 -10.35 -40.02 6.92
C SER A 32 -11.15 -38.71 6.83
N MET A 33 -12.48 -38.77 6.76
CA MET A 33 -13.35 -37.59 6.73
C MET A 33 -13.18 -36.73 7.98
N MET A 34 -13.12 -37.34 9.17
CA MET A 34 -12.84 -36.61 10.41
C MET A 34 -11.50 -35.86 10.36
N SER A 35 -10.47 -36.44 9.75
CA SER A 35 -9.18 -35.75 9.59
C SER A 35 -9.28 -34.55 8.65
N SER A 36 -10.02 -34.68 7.54
CA SER A 36 -10.28 -33.57 6.62
C SER A 36 -11.07 -32.45 7.29
N PHE A 37 -12.06 -32.80 8.11
CA PHE A 37 -12.85 -31.87 8.91
C PHE A 37 -12.02 -31.11 9.94
N THR A 38 -11.10 -31.77 10.65
CA THR A 38 -10.15 -31.08 11.54
C THR A 38 -9.34 -30.02 10.78
N ASN A 39 -8.87 -30.34 9.56
CA ASN A 39 -8.16 -29.35 8.74
C ASN A 39 -9.06 -28.15 8.38
N VAL A 40 -10.31 -28.38 7.99
CA VAL A 40 -11.27 -27.30 7.68
C VAL A 40 -11.47 -26.38 8.88
N VAL A 41 -11.58 -26.92 10.10
CA VAL A 41 -11.72 -26.12 11.33
C VAL A 41 -10.47 -25.26 11.56
N THR A 42 -9.28 -25.84 11.42
CA THR A 42 -8.02 -25.10 11.59
C THR A 42 -7.90 -23.96 10.57
N LEU A 43 -8.14 -24.23 9.29
CA LEU A 43 -8.12 -23.20 8.24
C LEU A 43 -9.17 -22.11 8.49
N SER A 44 -10.38 -22.47 8.91
CA SER A 44 -11.46 -21.50 9.18
C SER A 44 -11.11 -20.57 10.36
N ARG A 45 -10.42 -21.10 11.38
CA ARG A 45 -9.93 -20.29 12.52
C ARG A 45 -8.81 -19.33 12.09
N GLU A 46 -7.86 -19.82 11.30
CA GLU A 46 -6.77 -18.99 10.75
C GLU A 46 -7.34 -17.87 9.87
N GLN A 47 -8.28 -18.19 8.98
CA GLN A 47 -8.98 -17.23 8.13
C GLN A 47 -9.68 -16.13 8.95
N THR A 48 -10.31 -16.49 10.08
CA THR A 48 -10.93 -15.50 10.98
C THR A 48 -9.89 -14.54 11.57
N GLY A 49 -8.69 -15.03 11.91
CA GLY A 49 -7.60 -14.19 12.39
C GLY A 49 -7.09 -13.21 11.32
N ILE A 50 -6.90 -13.70 10.08
CA ILE A 50 -6.52 -12.85 8.94
C ILE A 50 -7.58 -11.75 8.69
N LEU A 51 -8.85 -12.12 8.74
CA LEU A 51 -9.96 -11.18 8.55
C LEU A 51 -10.02 -10.08 9.61
N ALA A 52 -9.69 -10.38 10.87
CA ALA A 52 -9.58 -9.38 11.91
C ALA A 52 -8.45 -8.36 11.62
N GLY A 53 -7.30 -8.84 11.13
CA GLY A 53 -6.22 -7.98 10.67
C GLY A 53 -6.63 -7.09 9.49
N LEU A 54 -7.36 -7.65 8.52
CA LEU A 54 -7.87 -6.88 7.39
C LEU A 54 -8.87 -5.80 7.81
N ARG A 55 -9.73 -6.07 8.82
CA ARG A 55 -10.64 -5.08 9.39
C ARG A 55 -9.88 -3.89 10.00
N ALA A 56 -8.84 -4.15 10.78
CA ALA A 56 -8.01 -3.09 11.35
C ALA A 56 -7.35 -2.22 10.27
N SER A 57 -6.91 -2.83 9.16
CA SER A 57 -6.39 -2.11 8.00
C SER A 57 -7.46 -1.25 7.33
N MET A 58 -8.71 -1.71 7.24
CA MET A 58 -9.82 -0.90 6.72
C MET A 58 -10.16 0.29 7.64
N ASP A 59 -10.13 0.11 8.96
CA ASP A 59 -10.33 1.23 9.91
C ASP A 59 -9.21 2.28 9.78
N ALA A 60 -7.97 1.85 9.56
CA ALA A 60 -6.85 2.74 9.27
C ALA A 60 -7.02 3.46 7.92
N LEU A 61 -7.52 2.76 6.90
CA LEU A 61 -7.83 3.33 5.60
C LEU A 61 -8.90 4.42 5.70
N ALA A 62 -9.97 4.17 6.47
CA ALA A 62 -11.04 5.15 6.68
C ALA A 62 -10.52 6.44 7.34
N ARG A 63 -9.66 6.32 8.36
CA ARG A 63 -8.99 7.50 8.96
C ARG A 63 -8.09 8.23 7.97
N SER A 64 -7.35 7.50 7.13
CA SER A 64 -6.49 8.10 6.10
C SER A 64 -7.31 8.89 5.08
N VAL A 65 -8.45 8.35 4.65
CA VAL A 65 -9.39 9.03 3.74
C VAL A 65 -9.90 10.34 4.35
N GLU A 66 -10.28 10.33 5.63
CA GLU A 66 -10.72 11.55 6.33
C GLU A 66 -9.63 12.63 6.34
N THR A 67 -8.39 12.24 6.65
CA THR A 67 -7.25 13.17 6.61
C THR A 67 -7.01 13.75 5.22
N VAL A 68 -7.18 12.96 4.16
CA VAL A 68 -7.06 13.43 2.76
C VAL A 68 -8.15 14.45 2.44
N VAL A 69 -9.40 14.19 2.84
CA VAL A 69 -10.51 15.14 2.64
C VAL A 69 -10.23 16.46 3.38
N GLN A 70 -9.84 16.40 4.64
CA GLN A 70 -9.50 17.59 5.43
C GLN A 70 -8.33 18.37 4.82
N SER A 71 -7.30 17.68 4.31
CA SER A 71 -6.16 18.32 3.64
C SER A 71 -6.57 19.00 2.34
N ALA A 72 -7.51 18.41 1.59
CA ALA A 72 -8.06 19.00 0.37
C ALA A 72 -8.86 20.28 0.67
N GLU A 73 -9.62 20.31 1.77
CA GLU A 73 -10.33 21.50 2.24
C GLU A 73 -9.36 22.64 2.63
N VAL A 74 -8.34 22.34 3.43
CA VAL A 74 -7.31 23.33 3.78
C VAL A 74 -6.58 23.85 2.53
N THR A 75 -6.31 22.97 1.57
CA THR A 75 -5.69 23.34 0.29
C THR A 75 -6.59 24.29 -0.50
N ARG A 76 -7.90 24.03 -0.53
CA ARG A 76 -8.89 24.87 -1.20
C ARG A 76 -8.94 26.26 -0.58
N ASP A 77 -9.02 26.36 0.76
CA ASP A 77 -9.03 27.65 1.46
C ASP A 77 -7.75 28.45 1.18
N GLY A 78 -6.60 27.77 1.18
CA GLY A 78 -5.31 28.37 0.83
C GLY A 78 -5.28 28.92 -0.60
N VAL A 79 -5.84 28.17 -1.56
CA VAL A 79 -5.96 28.59 -2.96
C VAL A 79 -6.90 29.77 -3.13
N ASP A 80 -8.04 29.79 -2.45
CA ASP A 80 -8.98 30.91 -2.50
C ASP A 80 -8.33 32.19 -1.95
N SER A 81 -7.54 32.07 -0.87
CA SER A 81 -6.73 33.19 -0.36
C SER A 81 -5.66 33.64 -1.36
N MET A 82 -4.98 32.72 -2.06
CA MET A 82 -4.00 33.07 -3.10
C MET A 82 -4.66 33.84 -4.25
N HIS A 83 -5.84 33.44 -4.70
CA HIS A 83 -6.59 34.16 -5.72
C HIS A 83 -6.96 35.58 -5.29
N ALA A 84 -7.41 35.76 -4.04
CA ALA A 84 -7.72 37.07 -3.50
C ALA A 84 -6.47 37.98 -3.44
N LEU A 85 -5.34 37.43 -3.00
CA LEU A 85 -4.06 38.16 -2.95
C LEU A 85 -3.55 38.52 -4.35
N ALA A 86 -3.64 37.59 -5.32
CA ALA A 86 -3.22 37.84 -6.69
C ALA A 86 -4.07 38.94 -7.35
N ARG A 87 -5.40 38.90 -7.19
CA ARG A 87 -6.29 39.97 -7.67
C ARG A 87 -5.98 41.32 -7.05
N ARG A 88 -5.72 41.35 -5.74
CA ARG A 88 -5.35 42.60 -5.05
C ARG A 88 -4.00 43.13 -5.53
N GLY A 89 -3.04 42.24 -5.77
CA GLY A 89 -1.74 42.61 -6.35
C GLY A 89 -1.90 43.21 -7.74
N ASP A 90 -2.74 42.61 -8.58
CA ASP A 90 -3.03 43.09 -9.95
C ASP A 90 -3.67 44.49 -9.94
N GLU A 91 -4.64 44.72 -9.04
CA GLU A 91 -5.24 46.04 -8.85
C GLU A 91 -4.21 47.10 -8.42
N LEU A 92 -3.32 46.76 -7.48
CA LEU A 92 -2.26 47.67 -7.02
C LEU A 92 -1.23 47.98 -8.13
N LEU A 93 -0.90 47.00 -8.98
CA LEU A 93 -0.05 47.22 -10.15
C LEU A 93 -0.72 48.11 -11.19
N GLY A 94 -2.03 47.91 -11.42
CA GLY A 94 -2.84 48.81 -12.27
C GLY A 94 -2.83 50.25 -11.76
N GLN A 95 -2.94 50.45 -10.44
CA GLN A 95 -2.82 51.79 -9.85
C GLN A 95 -1.41 52.37 -9.98
N THR A 96 -0.38 51.53 -9.84
CA THR A 96 1.03 51.95 -9.93
C THR A 96 1.39 52.38 -11.36
N THR A 97 1.00 51.59 -12.37
CA THR A 97 1.21 51.93 -13.78
C THR A 97 0.47 53.22 -14.17
N ALA A 98 -0.75 53.43 -13.68
CA ALA A 98 -1.48 54.69 -13.89
C ALA A 98 -0.76 55.91 -13.29
N ARG A 99 -0.16 55.75 -12.10
CA ARG A 99 0.65 56.80 -11.45
C ARG A 99 1.95 57.08 -12.20
N LEU A 100 2.64 56.04 -12.67
CA LEU A 100 3.85 56.18 -13.49
C LEU A 100 3.54 56.91 -14.81
N ALA A 101 2.43 56.57 -15.48
CA ALA A 101 1.99 57.27 -16.68
C ALA A 101 1.66 58.75 -16.41
N ALA A 102 1.09 59.07 -15.24
CA ALA A 102 0.88 60.47 -14.84
C ALA A 102 2.21 61.20 -14.59
N LEU A 103 3.17 60.53 -13.94
CA LEU A 103 4.49 61.09 -13.68
C LEU A 103 5.26 61.35 -14.98
N ALA A 104 5.18 60.46 -15.96
CA ALA A 104 5.75 60.66 -17.29
C ALA A 104 5.21 61.93 -17.97
N ARG A 105 3.88 62.14 -17.93
CA ARG A 105 3.26 63.37 -18.47
C ARG A 105 3.73 64.63 -17.73
N SER A 106 3.90 64.56 -16.41
CA SER A 106 4.41 65.69 -15.64
C SER A 106 5.86 66.01 -15.97
N ALA A 107 6.71 64.99 -16.17
CA ALA A 107 8.10 65.16 -16.58
C ALA A 107 8.22 65.76 -17.98
N ASP A 108 7.41 65.29 -18.94
CA ASP A 108 7.35 65.84 -20.30
C ASP A 108 6.92 67.32 -20.31
N SER A 109 5.88 67.66 -19.55
CA SER A 109 5.46 69.06 -19.37
C SER A 109 6.55 69.93 -18.73
N LEU A 110 7.33 69.39 -17.79
CA LEU A 110 8.44 70.12 -17.19
C LEU A 110 9.59 70.33 -18.20
N SER A 111 9.86 69.35 -19.07
CA SER A 111 10.82 69.46 -20.18
C SER A 111 10.44 70.59 -21.15
N ASP A 112 9.15 70.73 -21.49
CA ASP A 112 8.66 71.85 -22.30
C ASP A 112 8.88 73.21 -21.62
N ARG A 113 8.67 73.30 -20.30
CA ARG A 113 8.90 74.55 -19.55
C ARG A 113 10.38 74.93 -19.52
N PHE A 114 11.29 73.96 -19.38
CA PHE A 114 12.72 74.23 -19.48
C PHE A 114 13.15 74.66 -20.88
N ARG A 115 12.59 74.05 -21.94
CA ARG A 115 12.81 74.52 -23.33
C ARG A 115 12.39 75.98 -23.51
N GLU A 116 11.26 76.38 -22.94
CA GLU A 116 10.83 77.79 -22.97
C GLU A 116 11.79 78.70 -22.19
N VAL A 117 12.29 78.27 -21.02
CA VAL A 117 13.31 79.03 -20.29
C VAL A 117 14.56 79.23 -21.14
N VAL A 118 15.11 78.16 -21.74
CA VAL A 118 16.28 78.26 -22.63
C VAL A 118 16.05 79.27 -23.77
N ARG A 119 14.87 79.22 -24.40
CA ARG A 119 14.49 80.15 -25.48
C ARG A 119 14.46 81.60 -24.99
N ARG A 120 13.89 81.87 -23.81
CA ARG A 120 13.85 83.21 -23.20
C ARG A 120 15.25 83.71 -22.84
N THR A 121 16.10 82.84 -22.33
CA THR A 121 17.47 83.17 -21.95
C THR A 121 18.29 83.57 -23.19
N GLN A 122 18.10 82.87 -24.32
CA GLN A 122 18.69 83.25 -25.62
C GLN A 122 18.18 84.59 -26.16
N GLU A 123 16.88 84.91 -26.02
CA GLU A 123 16.35 86.24 -26.37
C GLU A 123 17.03 87.35 -25.56
N ILE A 124 17.23 87.13 -24.26
CA ILE A 124 17.91 88.07 -23.37
C ILE A 124 19.38 88.26 -23.78
N GLU A 125 20.10 87.19 -24.12
CA GLU A 125 21.48 87.29 -24.62
C GLU A 125 21.58 88.18 -25.88
N GLY A 126 20.62 88.07 -26.79
CA GLY A 126 20.54 88.93 -27.97
C GLY A 126 20.35 90.41 -27.60
N ILE A 127 19.47 90.70 -26.65
CA ILE A 127 19.24 92.07 -26.14
C ILE A 127 20.49 92.60 -25.44
N LEU A 128 21.16 91.80 -24.61
CA LEU A 128 22.40 92.19 -23.94
C LEU A 128 23.51 92.50 -24.95
N GLY A 129 23.61 91.72 -26.04
CA GLY A 129 24.52 92.02 -27.15
C GLY A 129 24.25 93.38 -27.79
N LEU A 130 22.98 93.75 -27.98
CA LEU A 130 22.60 95.07 -28.49
C LEU A 130 22.96 96.18 -27.50
N ILE A 131 22.65 96.02 -26.21
CA ILE A 131 22.98 97.02 -25.16
C ILE A 131 24.48 97.22 -25.09
N GLN A 132 25.25 96.14 -25.16
CA GLN A 132 26.72 96.20 -25.12
C GLN A 132 27.27 96.95 -26.34
N HIS A 133 26.71 96.71 -27.53
CA HIS A 133 27.04 97.46 -28.74
C HIS A 133 26.71 98.96 -28.60
N VAL A 134 25.54 99.30 -28.04
CA VAL A 134 25.14 100.69 -27.78
C VAL A 134 26.06 101.37 -26.75
N ALA A 135 26.43 100.67 -25.68
CA ALA A 135 27.37 101.16 -24.67
C ALA A 135 28.74 101.44 -25.30
N MET A 136 29.25 100.52 -26.13
CA MET A 136 30.51 100.71 -26.86
C MET A 136 30.46 101.89 -27.84
N GLN A 137 29.36 102.04 -28.59
CA GLN A 137 29.16 103.20 -29.47
C GLN A 137 29.07 104.51 -28.68
N THR A 138 28.37 104.51 -27.54
CA THR A 138 28.23 105.68 -26.67
C THR A 138 29.58 106.06 -26.07
N ASN A 139 30.38 105.08 -25.66
CA ASN A 139 31.75 105.28 -25.19
C ASN A 139 32.63 105.94 -26.27
N LEU A 140 32.57 105.45 -27.52
CA LEU A 140 33.29 106.05 -28.66
C LEU A 140 32.81 107.47 -28.98
N LEU A 141 31.49 107.71 -28.98
CA LEU A 141 30.90 109.03 -29.19
C LEU A 141 31.34 110.02 -28.11
N SER A 142 31.31 109.60 -26.84
CA SER A 142 31.72 110.43 -25.70
C SER A 142 33.21 110.75 -25.74
N LEU A 143 34.05 109.82 -26.19
CA LEU A 143 35.48 110.04 -26.38
C LEU A 143 35.73 111.09 -27.46
N ASN A 144 35.06 110.99 -28.61
CA ASN A 144 35.15 111.99 -29.67
C ASN A 144 34.68 113.37 -29.19
N ALA A 145 33.61 113.43 -28.39
CA ALA A 145 33.12 114.68 -27.79
C ALA A 145 34.11 115.27 -26.78
N ALA A 146 34.76 114.43 -25.96
CA ALA A 146 35.79 114.87 -25.01
C ALA A 146 37.03 115.45 -25.74
N VAL A 147 37.44 114.84 -26.85
CA VAL A 147 38.51 115.34 -27.71
C VAL A 147 38.16 116.71 -28.30
N GLU A 148 36.94 116.87 -28.84
CA GLU A 148 36.52 118.14 -29.44
C GLU A 148 36.31 119.25 -28.38
N ALA A 149 35.83 118.88 -27.18
CA ALA A 149 35.74 119.78 -26.04
C ALA A 149 37.13 120.28 -25.58
N ALA A 150 38.13 119.41 -25.55
CA ALA A 150 39.52 119.79 -25.27
C ALA A 150 40.08 120.72 -26.36
N ARG A 151 39.70 120.50 -27.62
CA ARG A 151 40.11 121.32 -28.77
C ARG A 151 39.52 122.73 -28.75
N ALA A 152 38.32 122.90 -28.19
CA ALA A 152 37.65 124.20 -28.03
C ALA A 152 38.17 125.04 -26.85
N GLY A 153 39.12 124.53 -26.04
CA GLY A 153 39.75 125.27 -24.94
C GLY A 153 38.77 125.65 -23.82
N GLU A 154 38.85 126.89 -23.30
CA GLU A 154 38.02 127.36 -22.19
C GLU A 154 36.50 127.33 -22.50
N GLN A 155 36.11 127.49 -23.77
CA GLN A 155 34.70 127.46 -24.18
C GLN A 155 34.11 126.03 -24.19
N GLY A 156 34.96 125.01 -24.27
CA GLY A 156 34.56 123.59 -24.29
C GLY A 156 34.52 122.93 -22.91
N ARG A 157 34.93 123.62 -21.86
CA ARG A 157 35.20 123.04 -20.52
C ARG A 157 33.97 122.36 -19.90
N GLY A 158 32.79 122.96 -20.04
CA GLY A 158 31.52 122.37 -19.59
C GLY A 158 31.11 121.13 -20.39
N PHE A 159 31.32 121.13 -21.70
CA PHE A 159 31.08 119.97 -22.56
C PHE A 159 32.04 118.81 -22.28
N GLY A 160 33.30 119.11 -21.93
CA GLY A 160 34.29 118.10 -21.55
C GLY A 160 33.89 117.31 -20.32
N VAL A 161 33.35 117.96 -19.28
CA VAL A 161 32.86 117.30 -18.06
C VAL A 161 31.68 116.37 -18.38
N VAL A 162 30.73 116.82 -19.21
CA VAL A 162 29.59 116.00 -19.62
C VAL A 162 30.06 114.79 -20.44
N ALA A 163 31.00 114.98 -21.37
CA ALA A 163 31.54 113.90 -22.19
C ALA A 163 32.24 112.83 -21.33
N ASP A 164 33.01 113.21 -20.32
CA ASP A 164 33.66 112.27 -19.41
C ASP A 164 32.66 111.51 -18.51
N GLU A 165 31.56 112.15 -18.10
CA GLU A 165 30.50 111.49 -17.34
C GLU A 165 29.71 110.49 -18.20
N VAL A 166 29.40 110.83 -19.45
CA VAL A 166 28.81 109.90 -20.43
C VAL A 166 29.74 108.72 -20.69
N ARG A 167 31.05 108.95 -20.78
CA ARG A 167 32.05 107.88 -20.95
C ARG A 167 32.04 106.90 -19.78
N LYS A 168 32.04 107.41 -18.54
CA LYS A 168 31.95 106.57 -17.33
C LYS A 168 30.62 105.81 -17.27
N LEU A 169 29.51 106.42 -17.66
CA LEU A 169 28.21 105.77 -17.71
C LEU A 169 28.19 104.63 -18.74
N ALA A 170 28.77 104.85 -19.92
CA ALA A 170 28.92 103.83 -20.95
C ALA A 170 29.77 102.64 -20.47
N ALA A 171 30.91 102.90 -19.80
CA ALA A 171 31.76 101.86 -19.22
C ALA A 171 31.04 101.06 -18.11
N ARG A 172 30.32 101.74 -17.21
CA ARG A 172 29.49 101.07 -16.18
C ARG A 172 28.35 100.24 -16.80
N THR A 173 27.79 100.70 -17.91
CA THR A 173 26.75 99.96 -18.63
C THR A 173 27.34 98.69 -19.24
N ASP A 174 28.51 98.77 -19.86
CA ASP A 174 29.24 97.61 -20.41
C ASP A 174 29.54 96.56 -19.33
N GLU A 175 30.10 96.99 -18.19
CA GLU A 175 30.38 96.12 -17.04
C GLU A 175 29.11 95.44 -16.51
N ALA A 176 28.00 96.18 -16.38
CA ALA A 176 26.72 95.62 -15.95
C ALA A 176 26.17 94.60 -16.96
N THR A 177 26.30 94.85 -18.28
CA THR A 177 25.91 93.86 -19.30
C THR A 177 26.73 92.58 -19.23
N VAL A 178 28.03 92.67 -18.91
CA VAL A 178 28.88 91.47 -18.72
C VAL A 178 28.41 90.65 -17.52
N GLN A 179 28.17 91.29 -16.38
CA GLN A 179 27.65 90.60 -15.18
C GLN A 179 26.29 89.94 -15.42
N ILE A 180 25.38 90.60 -16.15
CA ILE A 180 24.08 90.01 -16.49
C ILE A 180 24.27 88.81 -17.43
N ARG A 181 25.18 88.90 -18.41
CA ARG A 181 25.49 87.80 -19.33
C ARG A 181 26.02 86.55 -18.59
N GLU A 182 26.87 86.74 -17.57
CA GLU A 182 27.33 85.65 -16.71
C GLU A 182 26.17 84.98 -15.96
N MET A 183 25.26 85.77 -15.37
CA MET A 183 24.07 85.22 -14.68
C MET A 183 23.16 84.44 -15.63
N ILE A 184 22.94 84.97 -16.83
CA ILE A 184 22.14 84.33 -17.89
C ILE A 184 22.80 83.03 -18.37
N SER A 185 24.12 83.00 -18.50
CA SER A 185 24.87 81.79 -18.85
C SER A 185 24.74 80.71 -17.76
N ALA A 186 24.80 81.11 -16.48
CA ALA A 186 24.59 80.20 -15.36
C ALA A 186 23.16 79.63 -15.32
N ILE A 187 22.15 80.46 -15.61
CA ILE A 187 20.74 80.01 -15.73
C ILE A 187 20.58 79.00 -16.86
N SER A 188 21.17 79.28 -18.04
CA SER A 188 21.15 78.35 -19.18
C SER A 188 21.80 77.01 -18.84
N ALA A 189 22.98 77.03 -18.21
CA ALA A 189 23.69 75.82 -17.81
C ALA A 189 22.88 74.98 -16.81
N SER A 190 22.33 75.61 -15.76
CA SER A 190 21.49 74.91 -14.77
C SER A 190 20.20 74.35 -15.39
N THR A 191 19.61 75.06 -16.35
CA THR A 191 18.41 74.60 -17.07
C THR A 191 18.72 73.38 -17.95
N ALA A 192 19.88 73.37 -18.61
CA ALA A 192 20.32 72.23 -19.42
C ALA A 192 20.60 70.99 -18.55
N GLU A 193 21.24 71.16 -17.39
CA GLU A 193 21.46 70.09 -16.42
C GLU A 193 20.13 69.51 -15.90
N ALA A 194 19.16 70.36 -15.56
CA ALA A 194 17.83 69.94 -15.16
C ALA A 194 17.09 69.18 -16.28
N GLY A 195 17.31 69.55 -17.54
CA GLY A 195 16.82 68.82 -18.71
C GLY A 195 17.39 67.41 -18.81
N GLY A 196 18.72 67.25 -18.68
CA GLY A 196 19.35 65.93 -18.69
C GLY A 196 18.91 65.03 -17.52
N PHE A 197 18.65 65.61 -16.35
CA PHE A 197 18.06 64.88 -15.23
C PHE A 197 16.65 64.36 -15.53
N LEU A 198 15.82 65.13 -16.25
CA LEU A 198 14.49 64.69 -16.67
C LEU A 198 14.50 63.51 -17.63
N ASP A 199 15.48 63.43 -18.55
CA ASP A 199 15.63 62.28 -19.43
C ASP A 199 15.94 61.00 -18.64
N THR A 200 16.73 61.13 -17.57
CA THR A 200 16.99 60.02 -16.64
C THR A 200 15.72 59.60 -15.92
N VAL A 201 14.94 60.56 -15.40
CA VAL A 201 13.65 60.30 -14.74
C VAL A 201 12.65 59.60 -15.67
N LEU A 202 12.57 60.02 -16.94
CA LEU A 202 11.70 59.36 -17.93
C LEU A 202 12.14 57.92 -18.21
N THR A 203 13.45 57.67 -18.27
CA THR A 203 14.00 56.32 -18.43
C THR A 203 13.65 55.43 -17.23
N ASP A 204 13.80 55.94 -16.01
CA ASP A 204 13.46 55.20 -14.79
C ASP A 204 11.96 54.91 -14.69
N ILE A 205 11.11 55.85 -15.12
CA ILE A 205 9.66 55.63 -15.18
C ILE A 205 9.31 54.51 -16.16
N GLN A 206 9.95 54.48 -17.34
CA GLN A 206 9.73 53.42 -18.32
C GLN A 206 10.13 52.05 -17.75
N ALA A 207 11.32 51.96 -17.13
CA ALA A 207 11.75 50.73 -16.46
C ALA A 207 10.77 50.31 -15.35
N GLY A 208 10.22 51.26 -14.60
CA GLY A 208 9.18 51.01 -13.60
C GLY A 208 7.88 50.45 -14.19
N VAL A 209 7.48 50.90 -15.39
CA VAL A 209 6.34 50.35 -16.12
C VAL A 209 6.61 48.92 -16.56
N ASP A 210 7.79 48.65 -17.12
CA ASP A 210 8.18 47.32 -17.59
C ASP A 210 8.20 46.31 -16.42
N HIS A 211 8.78 46.67 -15.27
CA HIS A 211 8.74 45.84 -14.07
C HIS A 211 7.33 45.62 -13.52
N ALA A 212 6.45 46.62 -13.59
CA ALA A 212 5.07 46.45 -13.18
C ALA A 212 4.30 45.47 -14.10
N GLN A 213 4.62 45.46 -15.40
CA GLN A 213 4.07 44.48 -16.35
C GLN A 213 4.58 43.07 -16.06
N GLU A 214 5.89 42.89 -15.83
CA GLU A 214 6.47 41.61 -15.43
C GLU A 214 5.83 41.05 -14.15
N ALA A 215 5.64 41.91 -13.14
CA ALA A 215 4.95 41.55 -11.91
C ALA A 215 3.49 41.14 -12.16
N GLY A 216 2.79 41.82 -13.08
CA GLY A 216 1.41 41.48 -13.46
C GLY A 216 1.33 40.11 -14.14
N GLN A 217 2.30 39.78 -14.99
CA GLN A 217 2.40 38.44 -15.59
C GLN A 217 2.61 37.36 -14.53
N ALA A 218 3.50 37.59 -13.57
CA ALA A 218 3.74 36.65 -12.47
C ALA A 218 2.47 36.41 -11.63
N LEU A 219 1.67 37.44 -11.35
CA LEU A 219 0.38 37.30 -10.65
C LEU A 219 -0.64 36.53 -11.48
N THR A 220 -0.66 36.70 -12.79
CA THR A 220 -1.50 35.92 -13.72
C THR A 220 -1.12 34.43 -13.69
N ASP A 221 0.18 34.14 -13.71
CA ASP A 221 0.69 32.77 -13.63
C ASP A 221 0.33 32.13 -12.28
N ILE A 222 0.48 32.87 -11.17
CA ILE A 222 0.02 32.43 -9.84
C ILE A 222 -1.46 32.06 -9.87
N SER A 223 -2.32 32.91 -10.45
CA SER A 223 -3.76 32.65 -10.57
C SER A 223 -4.07 31.37 -11.37
N GLN A 224 -3.35 31.13 -12.47
CA GLN A 224 -3.49 29.89 -13.24
C GLN A 224 -3.05 28.65 -12.44
N HIS A 225 -1.91 28.72 -11.76
CA HIS A 225 -1.41 27.62 -10.93
C HIS A 225 -2.33 27.32 -9.75
N SER A 226 -2.87 28.35 -9.11
CA SER A 226 -3.91 28.25 -8.09
C SER A 226 -5.15 27.53 -8.62
N SER A 227 -5.64 27.89 -9.82
CA SER A 227 -6.80 27.22 -10.43
C SER A 227 -6.56 25.73 -10.69
N ARG A 228 -5.38 25.35 -11.20
CA ARG A 228 -5.01 23.93 -11.39
C ARG A 228 -4.91 23.18 -10.06
N THR A 229 -4.44 23.85 -9.01
CA THR A 229 -4.35 23.26 -7.67
C THR A 229 -5.74 23.00 -7.08
N LEU A 230 -6.69 23.91 -7.32
CA LEU A 230 -8.08 23.71 -6.92
C LEU A 230 -8.73 22.51 -7.62
N GLU A 231 -8.49 22.37 -8.93
CA GLU A 231 -8.97 21.23 -9.70
C GLU A 231 -8.40 19.90 -9.17
N ALA A 232 -7.08 19.86 -8.93
CA ALA A 232 -6.43 18.69 -8.34
C ALA A 232 -6.98 18.35 -6.95
N SER A 233 -7.26 19.35 -6.12
CA SER A 233 -7.91 19.17 -4.81
C SER A 233 -9.32 18.59 -4.93
N GLY A 234 -10.08 19.03 -5.93
CA GLY A 234 -11.39 18.46 -6.26
C GLY A 234 -11.28 16.98 -6.66
N GLN A 235 -10.32 16.63 -7.52
CA GLN A 235 -10.07 15.24 -7.93
C GLN A 235 -9.64 14.36 -6.75
N MET A 236 -8.79 14.87 -5.85
CA MET A 236 -8.41 14.15 -4.62
C MET A 236 -9.62 13.85 -3.73
N THR A 237 -10.53 14.81 -3.57
CA THR A 237 -11.75 14.62 -2.77
C THR A 237 -12.64 13.54 -3.37
N GLU A 238 -12.78 13.51 -4.69
CA GLU A 238 -13.58 12.49 -5.37
C GLU A 238 -12.94 11.08 -5.27
N ALA A 239 -11.62 11.00 -5.43
CA ALA A 239 -10.88 9.76 -5.22
C ALA A 239 -11.03 9.25 -3.77
N ALA A 240 -10.95 10.15 -2.79
CA ALA A 240 -11.14 9.85 -1.38
C ALA A 240 -12.55 9.31 -1.09
N ARG A 241 -13.60 9.90 -1.68
CA ARG A 241 -14.98 9.40 -1.58
C ARG A 241 -15.14 8.01 -2.18
N THR A 242 -14.54 7.77 -3.35
CA THR A 242 -14.53 6.45 -4.00
C THR A 242 -13.85 5.40 -3.11
N GLN A 243 -12.71 5.76 -2.53
CA GLN A 243 -11.97 4.89 -1.61
C GLN A 243 -12.75 4.60 -0.33
N SER A 244 -13.48 5.58 0.21
CA SER A 244 -14.40 5.37 1.34
C SER A 244 -15.47 4.33 1.01
N GLY A 245 -16.12 4.47 -0.15
CA GLY A 245 -17.12 3.51 -0.62
C GLY A 245 -16.57 2.10 -0.80
N LEU A 246 -15.35 1.97 -1.34
CA LEU A 246 -14.67 0.69 -1.48
C LEU A 246 -14.32 0.09 -0.11
N SER A 247 -13.81 0.90 0.83
CA SER A 247 -13.49 0.46 2.19
C SER A 247 -14.72 -0.06 2.92
N HIS A 248 -15.87 0.61 2.78
CA HIS A 248 -17.13 0.16 3.35
C HIS A 248 -17.56 -1.21 2.77
N ARG A 249 -17.46 -1.38 1.45
CA ARG A 249 -17.78 -2.65 0.79
C ARG A 249 -16.86 -3.79 1.25
N ILE A 250 -15.56 -3.54 1.33
CA ILE A 250 -14.60 -4.53 1.86
C ILE A 250 -14.93 -4.87 3.32
N GLY A 251 -15.34 -3.89 4.12
CA GLY A 251 -15.82 -4.12 5.48
C GLY A 251 -17.00 -5.10 5.55
N GLN A 252 -17.98 -4.94 4.66
CA GLN A 252 -19.13 -5.87 4.55
C GLN A 252 -18.70 -7.27 4.09
N ASP A 253 -17.78 -7.35 3.12
CA ASP A 253 -17.24 -8.63 2.63
C ASP A 253 -16.48 -9.38 3.74
N ILE A 254 -15.73 -8.66 4.58
CA ILE A 254 -15.04 -9.24 5.74
C ILE A 254 -16.04 -9.83 6.74
N GLU A 255 -17.13 -9.12 7.03
CA GLU A 255 -18.17 -9.60 7.95
C GLU A 255 -18.86 -10.85 7.41
N SER A 256 -19.21 -10.86 6.12
CA SER A 256 -19.78 -12.01 5.43
C SER A 256 -18.85 -13.23 5.44
N LEU A 257 -17.56 -13.01 5.17
CA LEU A 257 -16.56 -14.08 5.16
C LEU A 257 -16.29 -14.62 6.57
N SER A 258 -16.27 -13.75 7.58
CA SER A 258 -16.14 -14.15 8.99
C SER A 258 -17.34 -14.99 9.44
N ALA A 259 -18.55 -14.60 9.05
CA ALA A 259 -19.76 -15.39 9.31
C ALA A 259 -19.69 -16.77 8.64
N SER A 260 -19.26 -16.82 7.38
CA SER A 260 -19.10 -18.07 6.61
C SER A 260 -18.05 -19.01 7.24
N ALA A 261 -16.92 -18.46 7.72
CA ALA A 261 -15.89 -19.22 8.42
C ALA A 261 -16.42 -19.81 9.74
N ARG A 262 -17.18 -19.03 10.52
CA ARG A 262 -17.83 -19.52 11.75
C ARG A 262 -18.85 -20.61 11.46
N GLN A 263 -19.69 -20.43 10.45
CA GLN A 263 -20.67 -21.42 10.02
C GLN A 263 -20.01 -22.73 9.57
N SER A 264 -18.88 -22.64 8.88
CA SER A 264 -18.09 -23.82 8.46
C SER A 264 -17.61 -24.62 9.67
N VAL A 265 -17.11 -23.95 10.72
CA VAL A 265 -16.72 -24.61 11.97
C VAL A 265 -17.91 -25.30 12.64
N GLU A 266 -19.08 -24.65 12.67
CA GLU A 266 -20.30 -25.22 13.25
C GLU A 266 -20.78 -26.46 12.48
N TRP A 267 -20.86 -26.39 11.16
CA TRP A 267 -21.25 -27.51 10.30
C TRP A 267 -20.30 -28.69 10.39
N VAL A 268 -18.99 -28.43 10.46
CA VAL A 268 -18.00 -29.47 10.68
C VAL A 268 -18.15 -30.09 12.07
N GLY A 269 -18.42 -29.28 13.10
CA GLY A 269 -18.72 -29.77 14.44
C GLY A 269 -19.89 -30.76 14.46
N LYS A 270 -21.01 -30.39 13.82
CA LYS A 270 -22.17 -31.27 13.67
C LYS A 270 -21.85 -32.55 12.86
N SER A 271 -21.14 -32.41 11.75
CA SER A 271 -20.75 -33.54 10.90
C SER A 271 -19.83 -34.52 11.63
N ASN A 272 -18.93 -34.04 12.49
CA ASN A 272 -18.09 -34.88 13.34
C ASN A 272 -18.92 -35.69 14.34
N VAL A 273 -19.98 -35.11 14.91
CA VAL A 273 -20.91 -35.84 15.79
C VAL A 273 -21.63 -36.94 15.02
N ASP A 274 -22.15 -36.64 13.83
CA ASP A 274 -22.85 -37.62 12.99
C ASP A 274 -21.93 -38.77 12.54
N LEU A 275 -20.67 -38.47 12.16
CA LEU A 275 -19.69 -39.49 11.80
C LEU A 275 -19.36 -40.44 12.96
N ARG A 276 -19.28 -39.91 14.19
CA ARG A 276 -19.08 -40.73 15.40
C ARG A 276 -20.26 -41.65 15.67
N LEU A 277 -21.49 -41.16 15.46
CA LEU A 277 -22.69 -41.99 15.58
C LEU A 277 -22.66 -43.16 14.56
N VAL A 278 -22.35 -42.86 13.30
CA VAL A 278 -22.23 -43.88 12.25
C VAL A 278 -21.14 -44.90 12.59
N GLN A 279 -19.99 -44.46 13.11
CA GLN A 279 -18.94 -45.36 13.58
C GLN A 279 -19.40 -46.28 14.71
N GLY A 280 -20.19 -45.75 15.66
CA GLY A 280 -20.80 -46.56 16.72
C GLY A 280 -21.71 -47.66 16.18
N GLN A 281 -22.56 -47.33 15.21
CA GLN A 281 -23.47 -48.28 14.54
C GLN A 281 -22.69 -49.35 13.75
N ILE A 282 -21.63 -48.96 13.03
CA ILE A 282 -20.76 -49.90 12.32
C ILE A 282 -20.07 -50.85 13.30
N GLY A 283 -19.58 -50.34 14.43
CA GLY A 283 -19.01 -51.18 15.48
C GLY A 283 -19.98 -52.24 15.98
N GLN A 284 -21.26 -51.89 16.15
CA GLN A 284 -22.32 -52.85 16.49
C GLN A 284 -22.56 -53.87 15.38
N LEU A 285 -22.64 -53.44 14.11
CA LEU A 285 -22.80 -54.31 12.95
C LEU A 285 -21.66 -55.33 12.84
N LYS A 286 -20.40 -54.90 13.02
CA LYS A 286 -19.23 -55.79 12.99
C LYS A 286 -19.25 -56.84 14.10
N ARG A 287 -19.74 -56.49 15.30
CA ARG A 287 -19.95 -57.49 16.37
C ARG A 287 -21.00 -58.53 15.98
N GLY A 288 -22.11 -58.10 15.36
CA GLY A 288 -23.15 -59.01 14.88
C GLY A 288 -22.68 -59.94 13.76
N THR A 289 -21.95 -59.42 12.76
CA THR A 289 -21.42 -60.21 11.64
C THR A 289 -20.35 -61.22 12.08
N ALA A 290 -19.54 -60.86 13.09
CA ALA A 290 -18.54 -61.77 13.66
C ALA A 290 -19.16 -62.98 14.36
N GLN A 291 -20.28 -62.79 15.09
CA GLN A 291 -21.01 -63.88 15.75
C GLN A 291 -21.64 -64.88 14.77
N LEU A 292 -21.97 -64.43 13.55
CA LEU A 292 -22.64 -65.23 12.52
C LEU A 292 -21.67 -66.00 11.59
N LEU A 293 -20.35 -65.80 11.72
CA LEU A 293 -19.32 -66.47 10.90
C LEU A 293 -18.36 -67.33 11.73
N PRO A 294 -18.81 -68.44 12.35
CA PRO A 294 -17.91 -69.37 13.03
C PRO A 294 -17.07 -70.13 11.99
N GLY A 295 -15.82 -69.69 11.76
CA GLY A 295 -14.87 -70.38 10.88
C GLY A 295 -14.13 -69.52 9.85
N ARG A 296 -14.01 -68.20 10.06
CA ARG A 296 -13.13 -67.36 9.23
C ARG A 296 -11.67 -67.85 9.31
N ARG A 297 -10.91 -67.70 8.21
CA ARG A 297 -9.45 -67.93 8.23
C ARG A 297 -8.82 -66.97 9.24
N GLU A 298 -7.88 -67.51 10.00
CA GLU A 298 -7.23 -66.76 11.08
C GLU A 298 -6.49 -65.53 10.53
N LEU A 299 -5.80 -65.63 9.38
CA LEU A 299 -5.16 -64.48 8.74
C LEU A 299 -6.14 -63.39 8.31
N ASP A 300 -7.32 -63.75 7.78
CA ASP A 300 -8.32 -62.76 7.36
C ASP A 300 -8.86 -61.97 8.58
N VAL A 301 -8.99 -62.64 9.72
CA VAL A 301 -9.38 -62.01 11.00
C VAL A 301 -8.27 -61.09 11.51
N LEU A 302 -7.00 -61.52 11.47
CA LEU A 302 -5.87 -60.69 11.89
C LEU A 302 -5.71 -59.43 11.02
N THR A 303 -5.87 -59.56 9.69
CA THR A 303 -5.86 -58.42 8.76
C THR A 303 -7.00 -57.45 9.04
N THR A 304 -8.19 -57.97 9.38
CA THR A 304 -9.34 -57.13 9.77
C THR A 304 -9.07 -56.39 11.09
N CYS A 305 -8.53 -57.06 12.10
CA CYS A 305 -8.14 -56.43 13.37
C CYS A 305 -7.09 -55.32 13.16
N ALA A 306 -6.11 -55.53 12.30
CA ALA A 306 -5.08 -54.54 12.00
C ALA A 306 -5.66 -53.28 11.34
N GLU A 307 -6.51 -53.41 10.31
CA GLU A 307 -7.13 -52.25 9.66
C GLU A 307 -8.16 -51.56 10.59
N GLU A 308 -8.84 -52.27 11.49
CA GLU A 308 -9.66 -51.65 12.54
C GLU A 308 -8.81 -50.87 13.55
N MET A 309 -7.65 -51.39 13.94
CA MET A 309 -6.68 -50.69 14.78
C MET A 309 -6.18 -49.40 14.12
N ARG A 310 -5.98 -49.41 12.81
CA ARG A 310 -5.66 -48.20 12.05
C ARG A 310 -6.77 -47.16 12.15
N ALA A 311 -8.03 -47.57 12.02
CA ALA A 311 -9.16 -46.65 12.18
C ALA A 311 -9.22 -46.07 13.60
N CYS A 312 -9.00 -46.90 14.63
CA CYS A 312 -8.92 -46.44 16.02
C CYS A 312 -7.79 -45.42 16.24
N ASN A 313 -6.63 -45.60 15.60
CA ASN A 313 -5.54 -44.63 15.66
C ASN A 313 -5.92 -43.29 15.03
N ILE A 314 -6.62 -43.29 13.90
CA ILE A 314 -7.09 -42.05 13.27
C ILE A 314 -8.13 -41.35 14.17
N LEU A 315 -9.01 -42.13 14.81
CA LEU A 315 -9.99 -41.60 15.76
C LEU A 315 -9.34 -40.92 16.97
N ILE A 316 -8.35 -41.56 17.58
CA ILE A 316 -7.60 -40.99 18.71
C ILE A 316 -6.82 -39.75 18.27
N LYS A 317 -6.27 -39.75 17.04
CA LYS A 317 -5.58 -38.58 16.48
C LYS A 317 -6.51 -37.36 16.37
N ASN A 318 -7.75 -37.58 15.96
CA ASN A 318 -8.72 -36.52 15.71
C ASN A 318 -9.61 -36.21 16.94
N ALA A 319 -9.33 -36.82 18.08
CA ALA A 319 -10.07 -36.53 19.30
C ALA A 319 -9.52 -35.27 19.98
N ASP A 320 -10.43 -34.51 20.57
CA ASP A 320 -10.14 -33.29 21.32
C ASP A 320 -10.50 -33.42 22.81
N SER A 321 -11.11 -34.53 23.21
CA SER A 321 -11.49 -34.78 24.60
C SER A 321 -11.35 -36.25 25.01
N HIS A 322 -11.26 -36.46 26.32
CA HIS A 322 -11.21 -37.81 26.88
C HIS A 322 -12.50 -38.60 26.62
N GLU A 323 -13.63 -37.90 26.58
CA GLU A 323 -14.95 -38.49 26.35
C GLU A 323 -15.05 -39.11 24.94
N GLU A 324 -14.42 -38.47 23.95
CA GLU A 324 -14.40 -38.93 22.57
C GLU A 324 -13.57 -40.20 22.36
N ILE A 325 -12.48 -40.37 23.12
CA ILE A 325 -11.59 -41.54 22.98
C ILE A 325 -12.06 -42.75 23.80
N LYS A 326 -12.91 -42.57 24.81
CA LYS A 326 -13.37 -43.66 25.69
C LYS A 326 -13.94 -44.87 24.93
N PRO A 327 -14.92 -44.72 24.01
CA PRO A 327 -15.44 -45.87 23.25
C PRO A 327 -14.38 -46.46 22.30
N VAL A 328 -13.42 -45.65 21.84
CA VAL A 328 -12.32 -46.12 20.99
C VAL A 328 -11.35 -46.98 21.78
N ILE A 329 -11.05 -46.62 23.02
CA ILE A 329 -10.21 -47.40 23.94
C ILE A 329 -10.86 -48.75 24.25
N GLU A 330 -12.15 -48.75 24.55
CA GLU A 330 -12.92 -49.99 24.78
C GLU A 330 -12.85 -50.89 23.53
N ARG A 331 -13.06 -50.32 22.33
CA ARG A 331 -12.96 -51.06 21.08
C ARG A 331 -11.56 -51.60 20.81
N ILE A 332 -10.50 -50.86 21.14
CA ILE A 332 -9.12 -51.35 21.03
C ILE A 332 -8.93 -52.58 21.91
N GLY A 333 -9.48 -52.59 23.12
CA GLY A 333 -9.45 -53.75 24.02
C GLY A 333 -10.14 -54.98 23.41
N GLU A 334 -11.32 -54.80 22.82
CA GLU A 334 -12.04 -55.88 22.11
C GLU A 334 -11.21 -56.43 20.93
N ILE A 335 -10.59 -55.55 20.14
CA ILE A 335 -9.75 -55.93 19.00
C ILE A 335 -8.51 -56.70 19.46
N ASP A 336 -7.86 -56.24 20.54
CA ASP A 336 -6.69 -56.91 21.10
C ASP A 336 -7.02 -58.33 21.57
N GLN A 337 -8.13 -58.50 22.27
CA GLN A 337 -8.58 -59.82 22.72
C GLN A 337 -8.83 -60.75 21.52
N LEU A 338 -9.57 -60.29 20.51
CA LEU A 338 -9.84 -61.07 19.30
C LEU A 338 -8.56 -61.42 18.55
N MET A 339 -7.62 -60.48 18.48
CA MET A 339 -6.33 -60.65 17.82
C MET A 339 -5.48 -61.68 18.57
N ASP A 340 -5.43 -61.64 19.90
CA ASP A 340 -4.68 -62.59 20.74
C ASP A 340 -5.25 -64.01 20.64
N GLU A 341 -6.57 -64.16 20.73
CA GLU A 341 -7.24 -65.46 20.59
C GLU A 341 -7.02 -66.07 19.20
N THR A 342 -7.11 -65.24 18.17
CA THR A 342 -6.90 -65.65 16.77
C THR A 342 -5.44 -66.01 16.52
N TRP A 343 -4.51 -65.23 17.06
CA TRP A 343 -3.09 -65.49 16.97
C TRP A 343 -2.71 -66.81 17.65
N ALA A 344 -3.25 -67.08 18.85
CA ALA A 344 -3.05 -68.35 19.53
C ALA A 344 -3.57 -69.56 18.71
N ARG A 345 -4.73 -69.42 18.04
CA ARG A 345 -5.22 -70.44 17.09
C ARG A 345 -4.29 -70.62 15.90
N TYR A 346 -3.79 -69.53 15.33
CA TYR A 346 -2.87 -69.57 14.19
C TYR A 346 -1.54 -70.25 14.54
N LEU A 347 -0.99 -69.99 15.73
CA LEU A 347 0.26 -70.59 16.21
C LEU A 347 0.20 -72.12 16.33
N ARG A 348 -0.99 -72.68 16.63
CA ARG A 348 -1.21 -74.14 16.71
C ARG A 348 -1.10 -74.86 15.37
N ARG A 349 -1.13 -74.14 14.25
CA ARG A 349 -0.91 -74.69 12.90
C ARG A 349 0.60 -74.76 12.61
N SER A 350 1.05 -75.56 11.64
CA SER A 350 2.45 -75.49 11.16
C SER A 350 2.61 -74.34 10.16
N GLY A 351 3.71 -73.57 10.26
CA GLY A 351 4.00 -72.43 9.38
C GLY A 351 5.42 -71.91 9.61
N ASP A 352 5.86 -70.94 8.79
CA ASP A 352 7.21 -70.38 8.85
C ASP A 352 7.50 -69.70 10.21
N PRO A 353 8.47 -70.20 11.01
CA PRO A 353 8.85 -69.61 12.29
C PRO A 353 9.34 -68.17 12.17
N ALA A 354 10.04 -67.81 11.09
CA ALA A 354 10.59 -66.48 10.90
C ALA A 354 9.49 -65.44 10.58
N ALA A 355 8.48 -65.82 9.80
CA ALA A 355 7.31 -64.96 9.57
C ALA A 355 6.48 -64.76 10.85
N ARG A 356 6.39 -65.78 11.72
CA ARG A 356 5.70 -65.69 13.01
C ARG A 356 6.38 -64.73 13.98
N GLU A 357 7.70 -64.82 14.10
CA GLU A 357 8.45 -63.94 14.99
C GLU A 357 8.35 -62.48 14.53
N ARG A 358 8.47 -62.22 13.23
CA ARG A 358 8.31 -60.86 12.66
C ARG A 358 6.95 -60.24 13.00
N PHE A 359 5.86 -61.01 12.88
CA PHE A 359 4.53 -60.50 13.25
C PHE A 359 4.39 -60.28 14.76
N ALA A 360 4.87 -61.22 15.57
CA ALA A 360 4.83 -61.09 17.03
C ALA A 360 5.62 -59.87 17.52
N GLU A 361 6.81 -59.62 16.95
CA GLU A 361 7.63 -58.45 17.24
C GLU A 361 6.96 -57.14 16.80
N ALA A 362 6.45 -57.09 15.57
CA ALA A 362 5.73 -55.92 15.06
C ALA A 362 4.51 -55.58 15.92
N LEU A 363 3.75 -56.60 16.35
CA LEU A 363 2.60 -56.43 17.22
C LEU A 363 3.00 -55.93 18.62
N ARG A 364 4.06 -56.49 19.22
CA ARG A 364 4.60 -56.01 20.51
C ARG A 364 5.02 -54.55 20.43
N ASN A 365 5.81 -54.18 19.42
CA ASN A 365 6.29 -52.81 19.24
C ASN A 365 5.12 -51.83 19.05
N TYR A 366 4.15 -52.17 18.20
CA TYR A 366 2.96 -51.34 18.02
C TYR A 366 2.16 -51.16 19.31
N ARG A 367 2.00 -52.22 20.13
CA ARG A 367 1.30 -52.13 21.42
C ARG A 367 2.00 -51.18 22.40
N VAL A 368 3.33 -51.16 22.43
CA VAL A 368 4.12 -50.20 23.24
C VAL A 368 3.84 -48.78 22.78
N VAL A 369 4.04 -48.49 21.49
CA VAL A 369 3.82 -47.15 20.93
C VAL A 369 2.37 -46.68 21.15
N ARG A 370 1.39 -47.56 20.92
CA ARG A 370 -0.04 -47.28 21.14
C ARG A 370 -0.34 -47.04 22.63
N GLY A 371 0.28 -47.79 23.53
CA GLY A 371 0.13 -47.59 24.98
C GLY A 371 0.54 -46.18 25.40
N GLU A 372 1.68 -45.71 24.89
CA GLU A 372 2.16 -44.35 25.15
C GLU A 372 1.24 -43.27 24.55
N ILE A 373 0.70 -43.52 23.34
CA ILE A 373 -0.31 -42.65 22.71
C ILE A 373 -1.57 -42.56 23.58
N LEU A 374 -2.08 -43.71 24.06
CA LEU A 374 -3.25 -43.76 24.91
C LEU A 374 -3.03 -43.07 26.26
N ASP A 375 -1.82 -43.16 26.83
CA ASP A 375 -1.49 -42.45 28.06
C ASP A 375 -1.45 -40.93 27.88
N LEU A 376 -0.92 -40.44 26.76
CA LEU A 376 -1.01 -39.01 26.41
C LEU A 376 -2.48 -38.58 26.25
N ALA A 377 -3.30 -39.40 25.59
CA ALA A 377 -4.70 -39.12 25.35
C ALA A 377 -5.53 -39.13 26.65
N ARG A 378 -5.26 -40.06 27.58
CA ARG A 378 -5.85 -40.09 28.93
C ARG A 378 -5.50 -38.85 29.76
N ARG A 379 -4.32 -38.27 29.54
CA ARG A 379 -3.86 -37.03 30.19
C ARG A 379 -4.36 -35.76 29.47
N GLY A 380 -5.19 -35.88 28.44
CA GLY A 380 -5.73 -34.74 27.68
C GLY A 380 -4.73 -34.02 26.78
N ARG A 381 -3.55 -34.60 26.52
CA ARG A 381 -2.49 -33.98 25.71
C ARG A 381 -2.66 -34.27 24.21
N PHE A 382 -3.79 -33.85 23.64
CA PHE A 382 -4.18 -34.24 22.27
C PHE A 382 -3.24 -33.74 21.16
N GLU A 383 -2.58 -32.58 21.34
CA GLU A 383 -1.55 -32.15 20.37
C GLU A 383 -0.34 -33.11 20.36
N ALA A 384 0.16 -33.51 21.53
CA ALA A 384 1.24 -34.50 21.63
C ALA A 384 0.81 -35.89 21.11
N VAL A 385 -0.48 -36.24 21.25
CA VAL A 385 -1.07 -37.44 20.64
C VAL A 385 -0.99 -37.37 19.11
N ARG A 386 -1.37 -36.24 18.50
CA ARG A 386 -1.34 -36.04 17.04
C ARG A 386 0.06 -36.16 16.46
N GLU A 387 1.03 -35.54 17.12
CA GLU A 387 2.45 -35.63 16.78
C GLU A 387 2.94 -37.09 16.87
N LYS A 388 2.69 -37.75 18.00
CA LYS A 388 3.19 -39.11 18.25
C LYS A 388 2.55 -40.17 17.36
N ILE A 389 1.25 -40.07 17.07
CA ILE A 389 0.58 -40.94 16.10
C ILE A 389 1.21 -40.77 14.72
N THR A 390 1.51 -39.54 14.31
CA THR A 390 2.09 -39.26 13.00
C THR A 390 3.54 -39.76 12.91
N ALA A 391 4.34 -39.50 13.94
CA ALA A 391 5.77 -39.81 13.97
C ALA A 391 6.07 -41.29 14.24
N GLN A 392 5.32 -41.94 15.14
CA GLN A 392 5.64 -43.28 15.64
C GLN A 392 4.48 -44.28 15.46
N GLY A 393 3.23 -43.86 15.68
CA GLY A 393 2.06 -44.73 15.56
C GLY A 393 1.82 -45.26 14.14
N ARG A 394 1.96 -44.39 13.13
CA ARG A 394 1.77 -44.76 11.72
C ARG A 394 2.88 -45.70 11.20
N PRO A 395 4.18 -45.46 11.45
CA PRO A 395 5.23 -46.43 11.13
C PRO A 395 5.05 -47.78 11.82
N ALA A 396 4.71 -47.79 13.13
CA ALA A 396 4.51 -49.03 13.87
C ALA A 396 3.33 -49.86 13.34
N TYR A 397 2.24 -49.20 12.93
CA TYR A 397 1.14 -49.86 12.20
C TYR A 397 1.60 -50.43 10.85
N GLY A 398 2.41 -49.67 10.11
CA GLY A 398 2.98 -50.11 8.83
C GLY A 398 3.77 -51.43 8.97
N ALA A 399 4.51 -51.60 10.06
CA ALA A 399 5.24 -52.82 10.36
C ALA A 399 4.32 -54.03 10.60
N ILE A 400 3.19 -53.86 11.31
CA ILE A 400 2.16 -54.91 11.46
C ILE A 400 1.64 -55.34 10.08
N LYS A 401 1.28 -54.37 9.24
CA LYS A 401 0.72 -54.64 7.91
C LYS A 401 1.69 -55.41 7.03
N GLN A 402 2.96 -55.02 7.02
CA GLN A 402 4.02 -55.72 6.29
C GLN A 402 4.22 -57.15 6.81
N ALA A 403 4.20 -57.35 8.13
CA ALA A 403 4.35 -58.68 8.73
C ALA A 403 3.17 -59.61 8.41
N LEU A 404 1.93 -59.09 8.36
CA LEU A 404 0.75 -59.83 7.93
C LEU A 404 0.84 -60.30 6.48
N THR A 405 1.27 -59.43 5.57
CA THR A 405 1.52 -59.80 4.16
C THR A 405 2.54 -60.94 4.08
N GLY A 406 3.62 -60.86 4.87
CA GLY A 406 4.63 -61.92 4.93
C GLY A 406 4.10 -63.26 5.44
N LEU A 407 3.15 -63.25 6.38
CA LEU A 407 2.45 -64.46 6.84
C LEU A 407 1.56 -65.06 5.75
N GLU A 408 0.83 -64.23 5.01
CA GLU A 408 0.00 -64.68 3.88
C GLU A 408 0.83 -65.30 2.75
N GLU A 409 1.98 -64.71 2.44
CA GLU A 409 2.92 -65.21 1.43
C GLU A 409 3.52 -66.57 1.85
N ALA A 410 3.89 -66.72 3.13
CA ALA A 410 4.41 -67.96 3.68
C ALA A 410 3.37 -69.12 3.64
N GLU A 411 2.09 -68.84 3.91
CA GLU A 411 1.01 -69.83 3.76
C GLU A 411 0.82 -70.28 2.31
N ARG A 412 0.96 -69.36 1.34
CA ARG A 412 0.85 -69.66 -0.10
C ARG A 412 2.05 -70.46 -0.61
N GLY A 413 3.26 -70.17 -0.13
CA GLY A 413 4.49 -70.90 -0.47
C GLY A 413 4.51 -72.36 0.03
N GLY A 414 4.05 -72.60 1.26
CA GLY A 414 4.00 -73.95 1.86
C GLY A 414 2.97 -74.90 1.24
N ARG A 415 1.96 -74.40 0.53
CA ARG A 415 1.00 -75.22 -0.23
C ARG A 415 1.59 -75.81 -1.51
N LYS A 416 2.56 -75.14 -2.16
CA LYS A 416 3.21 -75.63 -3.39
C LYS A 416 4.15 -76.81 -3.15
N THR A 417 4.77 -76.92 -1.98
CA THR A 417 5.73 -77.99 -1.65
C THR A 417 5.07 -79.29 -1.16
N ARG A 418 3.84 -79.24 -0.63
CA ARG A 418 3.09 -80.43 -0.15
C ARG A 418 2.45 -81.30 -1.26
N GLY A 419 2.47 -80.85 -2.52
CA GLY A 419 1.86 -81.56 -3.67
C GLY A 419 2.74 -82.62 -4.35
N ARG A 420 3.96 -82.88 -3.87
CA ARG A 420 4.85 -83.94 -4.37
C ARG A 420 5.15 -84.94 -3.26
N ARG A 421 4.50 -86.11 -3.30
CA ARG A 421 4.98 -87.33 -2.62
C ARG A 421 5.07 -88.48 -3.65
N PRO A 422 6.08 -89.35 -3.55
CA PRO A 422 6.46 -90.29 -4.61
C PRO A 422 5.63 -91.59 -4.55
N ALA A 423 5.22 -92.11 -5.70
CA ALA A 423 4.68 -93.47 -5.80
C ALA A 423 5.84 -94.46 -5.99
N ALA A 424 6.01 -95.37 -5.03
CA ALA A 424 6.87 -96.55 -5.14
C ALA A 424 6.16 -97.66 -5.95
N GLY A 425 6.94 -98.52 -6.59
CA GLY A 425 6.57 -99.25 -7.81
C GLY A 425 5.71 -100.51 -7.65
N VAL A 426 5.26 -101.02 -8.80
CA VAL A 426 4.97 -102.44 -9.08
C VAL A 426 5.33 -102.75 -10.54
N HIS A 427 6.01 -103.88 -10.72
CA HIS A 427 6.45 -104.56 -11.94
C HIS A 427 5.42 -104.68 -13.09
N ALA A 428 5.88 -104.69 -14.35
CA ALA A 428 6.02 -105.90 -15.20
C ALA A 428 5.94 -105.64 -16.72
N LEU A 429 6.83 -106.32 -17.46
CA LEU A 429 6.73 -106.83 -18.85
C LEU A 429 6.82 -105.83 -20.03
N LYS A 430 8.01 -105.74 -20.63
CA LYS A 430 8.37 -106.53 -21.83
C LYS A 430 9.88 -106.65 -21.97
#